data_AF-A0A2V8J078-F1
#
_entry.id   AF-A0A2V8J078-F1
#
_cell.length_a   1.000
_cell.length_b   1.000
_cell.length_c   1.000
_cell.angle_alpha   90.00
_cell.angle_beta   90.00
_cell.angle_gamma   90.00
#
_symmetry.space_group_name_H-M   'P 1'
#
loop_
_entity.id
_entity.type
_entity.pdbx_description
1 polymer ?
#
loop_
_entity_poly.entity_id
_entity_poly.type
_entity_poly.pdbx_seq_one_letter_code
_entity_poly.pdbx_strand_id
1 'polypeptide(L)'
;MQTDAKNLTALYLITLNVQRLPKPSPDDLASGEEAAKGLISNLDNFFAADKKPATTNDADWEKAKKDTELLAHTSLGWIALQKKDNDTAEKEVTKVLQSNPNNAQVSYWLGTAIVAEKKPERYSEALWQFARAGSLDQAQGGLNPQAREQIDTYFIHTYNRYHGQDPQGLAQLREQAKAQPFPPAGFKIENVEELKAKNEEEFRKKNPALAMWMNLKQELTGPNGEQYFNNNMKGAEVPGGAEGIQYFKGKLISARPAVRPKELVLAITDPNTPEVTLNLDAPLPGKAEPGTEIEFAGVPTAFIKDAFNITFDVEKKKIAGWPGKEAVPVRRHAAVRKKG
;
A
#
# COMPACT_ATOMS: atom_id res chain seq x y z
N MET A 1 28.86 34.60 25.59
CA MET A 1 30.20 34.83 25.01
C MET A 1 29.97 35.45 23.65
N GLN A 2 30.57 36.60 23.33
CA GLN A 2 30.53 37.11 21.95
C GLN A 2 31.26 36.09 21.05
N THR A 3 30.58 35.62 20.01
CA THR A 3 31.13 34.73 18.98
C THR A 3 32.16 35.51 18.17
N ASP A 4 33.45 35.29 18.43
CA ASP A 4 34.48 35.71 17.49
C ASP A 4 34.44 34.77 16.28
N ALA A 5 33.99 35.29 15.14
CA ALA A 5 33.85 34.57 13.87
C ALA A 5 35.18 33.99 13.34
N LYS A 6 36.32 34.30 13.95
CA LYS A 6 37.65 33.78 13.57
C LYS A 6 38.27 32.83 14.61
N ASN A 7 37.55 32.49 15.67
CA ASN A 7 38.06 31.56 16.68
C ASN A 7 37.54 30.14 16.43
N LEU A 8 38.36 29.31 15.76
CA LEU A 8 38.04 27.91 15.46
C LEU A 8 37.54 27.14 16.69
N THR A 9 38.23 27.24 17.82
CA THR A 9 37.88 26.50 19.04
C THR A 9 36.51 26.92 19.57
N ALA A 10 36.22 28.22 19.62
CA ALA A 10 34.94 28.72 20.09
C ALA A 10 33.79 28.25 19.19
N LEU A 11 33.94 28.43 17.86
CA LEU A 11 32.94 28.02 16.88
C LEU A 11 32.71 26.50 16.90
N TYR A 12 33.78 25.72 17.02
CA TYR A 12 33.74 24.26 17.12
C TYR A 12 32.96 23.81 18.37
N LEU A 13 33.27 24.38 19.53
CA LEU A 13 32.62 24.02 20.79
C LEU A 13 31.14 24.41 20.81
N ILE A 14 30.77 25.58 20.26
CA ILE A 14 29.36 25.98 20.16
C ILE A 14 28.61 25.02 19.21
N THR A 15 29.18 24.76 18.04
CA THR A 15 28.60 23.84 17.04
C THR A 15 28.41 22.43 17.58
N LEU A 16 29.38 21.92 18.34
CA LEU A 16 29.33 20.59 18.94
C LEU A 16 28.29 20.49 20.07
N ASN A 17 28.17 21.52 20.90
CA ASN A 17 27.39 21.43 22.13
C ASN A 17 25.92 21.82 21.96
N VAL A 18 25.53 22.53 20.90
CA VAL A 18 24.12 22.92 20.68
C VAL A 18 23.17 21.70 20.66
N GLN A 19 23.60 20.58 20.08
CA GLN A 19 22.81 19.34 20.04
C GLN A 19 22.70 18.62 21.40
N ARG A 20 23.58 18.96 22.35
CA ARG A 20 23.64 18.34 23.68
C ARG A 20 22.79 19.09 24.70
N LEU A 21 22.25 20.27 24.32
CA LEU A 21 21.32 21.00 25.16
C LEU A 21 19.99 20.24 25.21
N PRO A 22 19.43 19.96 26.41
CA PRO A 22 18.22 19.17 26.53
C PRO A 22 16.99 19.86 25.93
N LYS A 23 16.96 21.20 25.96
CA LYS A 23 15.92 22.07 25.39
C LYS A 23 16.56 23.38 24.93
N PRO A 24 17.20 23.43 23.75
CA PRO A 24 17.81 24.67 23.26
C PRO A 24 16.73 25.73 23.05
N SER A 25 17.00 26.95 23.49
CA SER A 25 16.19 28.13 23.16
C SER A 25 16.39 28.55 21.70
N PRO A 26 15.51 29.40 21.14
CA PRO A 26 15.74 29.99 19.82
C PRO A 26 17.11 30.68 19.68
N ASP A 27 17.59 31.33 20.74
CA ASP A 27 18.90 32.00 20.76
C ASP A 27 20.06 30.99 20.77
N ASP A 28 19.91 29.86 21.48
CA ASP A 28 20.89 28.78 21.44
C ASP A 28 21.00 28.18 20.03
N LEU A 29 19.85 27.96 19.38
CA LEU A 29 19.80 27.47 18.00
C LEU A 29 20.40 28.48 17.01
N ALA A 30 20.13 29.78 17.17
CA ALA A 30 20.74 30.82 16.35
C ALA A 30 22.26 30.89 16.53
N SER A 31 22.74 30.82 17.78
CA SER A 31 24.17 30.80 18.09
C SER A 31 24.88 29.58 17.51
N GLY A 32 24.25 28.39 17.62
CA GLY A 32 24.74 27.16 16.99
C GLY A 32 24.82 27.25 15.47
N GLU A 33 23.81 27.86 14.84
CA GLU A 33 23.73 28.02 13.39
C GLU A 33 24.80 29.00 12.88
N GLU A 34 24.97 30.14 13.55
CA GLU A 34 26.01 31.12 13.24
C GLU A 34 27.39 30.49 13.39
N ALA A 35 27.62 29.75 14.47
CA ALA A 35 28.90 29.07 14.70
C ALA A 35 29.21 28.04 13.61
N ALA A 36 28.24 27.21 13.23
CA ALA A 36 28.41 26.20 12.20
C ALA A 36 28.66 26.82 10.81
N LYS A 37 27.92 27.89 10.45
CA LYS A 37 28.17 28.67 9.23
C LYS A 37 29.54 29.34 9.24
N GLY A 38 29.96 29.84 10.40
CA GLY A 38 31.29 30.42 10.61
C GLY A 38 32.42 29.42 10.39
N LEU A 39 32.26 28.18 10.86
CA LEU A 39 33.20 27.09 10.59
C LEU A 39 33.34 26.81 9.09
N ILE A 40 32.21 26.63 8.39
CA ILE A 40 32.21 26.35 6.94
C ILE A 40 32.85 27.51 6.17
N SER A 41 32.47 28.75 6.47
CA SER A 41 32.92 29.93 5.72
C SER A 41 34.42 30.23 5.92
N ASN A 42 35.02 29.76 7.00
CA ASN A 42 36.44 29.98 7.32
C ASN A 42 37.26 28.68 7.29
N LEU A 43 36.69 27.57 6.79
CA LEU A 43 37.29 26.24 6.90
C LEU A 43 38.70 26.19 6.28
N ASP A 44 38.87 26.72 5.08
CA ASP A 44 40.17 26.76 4.40
C ASP A 44 41.21 27.61 5.13
N ASN A 45 40.79 28.68 5.79
CA ASN A 45 41.67 29.53 6.57
C ASN A 45 42.08 28.86 7.89
N PHE A 46 41.15 28.19 8.57
CA PHE A 46 41.42 27.44 9.81
C PHE A 46 42.34 26.25 9.58
N PHE A 47 42.21 25.60 8.42
CA PHE A 47 43.01 24.44 8.03
C PHE A 47 44.08 24.77 6.97
N ALA A 48 44.49 26.03 6.87
CA ALA A 48 45.58 26.42 5.97
C ALA A 48 46.90 25.74 6.34
N ALA A 49 47.76 25.49 5.36
CA ALA A 49 49.00 24.74 5.55
C ALA A 49 49.95 25.36 6.59
N ASP A 50 49.94 26.69 6.72
CA ASP A 50 50.73 27.44 7.71
C ASP A 50 50.16 27.34 9.15
N LYS A 51 48.93 26.83 9.31
CA LYS A 51 48.28 26.60 10.61
C LYS A 51 48.42 25.16 11.10
N LYS A 52 48.91 24.24 10.26
CA LYS A 52 49.08 22.83 10.61
C LYS A 52 50.16 22.67 11.70
N PRO A 53 49.86 22.01 12.85
CA PRO A 53 50.86 21.71 13.86
C PRO A 53 51.98 20.80 13.32
N ALA A 54 53.23 21.04 13.74
CA ALA A 54 54.39 20.26 13.28
C ALA A 54 54.30 18.77 13.63
N THR A 55 53.54 18.40 14.67
CA THR A 55 53.31 17.03 15.10
C THR A 55 52.21 16.29 14.33
N THR A 56 51.50 16.98 13.42
CA THR A 56 50.36 16.45 12.68
C THR A 56 50.76 16.19 11.23
N ASN A 57 50.54 14.97 10.73
CA ASN A 57 50.76 14.65 9.32
C ASN A 57 49.64 15.21 8.43
N ASP A 58 49.86 15.23 7.11
CA ASP A 58 48.89 15.82 6.16
C ASP A 58 47.55 15.08 6.15
N ALA A 59 47.55 13.75 6.28
CA ALA A 59 46.34 12.95 6.27
C ALA A 59 45.44 13.27 7.48
N ASP A 60 46.03 13.41 8.66
CA ASP A 60 45.31 13.76 9.89
C ASP A 60 44.81 15.21 9.84
N TRP A 61 45.56 16.12 9.20
CA TRP A 61 45.15 17.51 9.03
C TRP A 61 43.95 17.65 8.09
N GLU A 62 44.00 16.99 6.93
CA GLU A 62 42.87 16.93 5.99
C GLU A 62 41.67 16.21 6.60
N LYS A 63 41.91 15.17 7.41
CA LYS A 63 40.84 14.50 8.15
C LYS A 63 40.18 15.44 9.16
N ALA A 64 40.95 16.20 9.93
CA ALA A 64 40.41 17.17 10.90
C ALA A 64 39.57 18.27 10.21
N LYS A 65 40.00 18.72 9.02
CA LYS A 65 39.22 19.64 8.18
C LYS A 65 37.87 19.04 7.80
N LYS A 66 37.87 17.83 7.25
CA LYS A 66 36.65 17.10 6.86
C LYS A 66 35.73 16.80 8.04
N ASP A 67 36.29 16.41 9.19
CA ASP A 67 35.52 16.14 10.40
C ASP A 67 34.86 17.43 10.93
N THR A 68 35.54 18.57 10.82
CA THR A 68 35.00 19.89 11.20
C THR A 68 33.86 20.32 10.27
N GLU A 69 34.02 20.14 8.97
CA GLU A 69 32.97 20.40 7.97
C GLU A 69 31.75 19.50 8.19
N LEU A 70 32.00 18.20 8.40
CA LEU A 70 30.95 17.21 8.68
C LEU A 70 30.17 17.55 9.95
N LEU A 71 30.86 17.96 11.02
CA LEU A 71 30.24 18.43 12.25
C LEU A 71 29.34 19.64 12.01
N ALA A 72 29.82 20.63 11.25
CA ALA A 72 29.05 21.83 10.94
C ALA A 72 27.77 21.51 10.16
N HIS A 73 27.85 20.71 9.09
CA HIS A 73 26.68 20.27 8.34
C HIS A 73 25.70 19.44 9.19
N THR A 74 26.23 18.56 10.04
CA THR A 74 25.40 17.76 10.97
C THR A 74 24.63 18.66 11.93
N SER A 75 25.28 19.67 12.51
CA SER A 75 24.62 20.63 13.41
C SER A 75 23.61 21.51 12.67
N LEU A 76 23.92 21.98 11.46
CA LEU A 76 22.97 22.76 10.66
C LEU A 76 21.72 21.96 10.31
N GLY A 77 21.88 20.71 9.88
CA GLY A 77 20.76 19.82 9.60
C GLY A 77 19.86 19.59 10.82
N TRP A 78 20.46 19.33 11.99
CA TRP A 78 19.71 19.16 13.24
C TRP A 78 19.01 20.45 13.68
N ILE A 79 19.69 21.60 13.64
CA ILE A 79 19.10 22.91 13.99
C ILE A 79 17.92 23.22 13.07
N ALA A 80 18.06 22.98 11.77
CA ALA A 80 16.99 23.19 10.80
C ALA A 80 15.77 22.32 11.11
N LEU A 81 15.96 21.06 11.52
CA LEU A 81 14.86 20.21 12.02
C LEU A 81 14.19 20.81 13.26
N GLN A 82 14.95 21.32 14.23
CA GLN A 82 14.37 21.96 15.42
C GLN A 82 13.55 23.21 15.05
N LYS A 83 14.01 23.96 14.05
CA LYS A 83 13.33 25.13 13.50
C LYS A 83 12.18 24.80 12.53
N LYS A 84 11.99 23.51 12.20
CA LYS A 84 11.05 23.03 11.16
C LYS A 84 11.34 23.59 9.75
N ASP A 85 12.58 23.98 9.51
CA ASP A 85 13.07 24.34 8.18
C ASP A 85 13.50 23.06 7.45
N ASN A 86 12.51 22.36 6.90
CA ASN A 86 12.69 21.01 6.36
C ASN A 86 13.59 21.02 5.10
N ASP A 87 13.48 22.05 4.25
CA ASP A 87 14.28 22.17 3.03
C ASP A 87 15.78 22.32 3.37
N THR A 88 16.10 23.20 4.34
CA THR A 88 17.48 23.33 4.83
C THR A 88 17.92 22.05 5.53
N ALA A 89 17.07 21.45 6.37
CA ALA A 89 17.40 20.21 7.07
C ALA A 89 17.80 19.11 6.09
N GLU A 90 16.95 18.84 5.10
CA GLU A 90 17.20 17.85 4.05
C GLU A 90 18.51 18.11 3.32
N LYS A 91 18.74 19.34 2.86
CA LYS A 91 19.95 19.71 2.13
C LYS A 91 21.21 19.43 2.96
N GLU A 92 21.21 19.82 4.23
CA GLU A 92 22.38 19.69 5.10
C GLU A 92 22.63 18.24 5.51
N VAL A 93 21.59 17.48 5.90
CA VAL A 93 21.74 16.05 6.26
C VAL A 93 22.07 15.17 5.05
N THR A 94 21.65 15.56 3.84
CA THR A 94 22.03 14.86 2.61
C THR A 94 23.54 14.96 2.36
N LYS A 95 24.15 16.14 2.53
CA LYS A 95 25.62 16.29 2.45
C LYS A 95 26.34 15.41 3.47
N VAL A 96 25.80 15.33 4.69
CA VAL A 96 26.35 14.49 5.74
C VAL A 96 26.32 13.01 5.35
N LEU A 97 25.22 12.52 4.76
CA LEU A 97 25.12 11.13 4.30
C LEU A 97 25.98 10.84 3.06
N GLN A 98 26.24 11.83 2.21
CA GLN A 98 27.18 11.68 1.09
C GLN A 98 28.61 11.47 1.58
N SER A 99 29.02 12.18 2.63
CA SER A 99 30.37 12.08 3.20
C SER A 99 30.54 10.97 4.24
N ASN A 100 29.47 10.67 4.99
CA ASN A 100 29.41 9.64 6.01
C ASN A 100 28.14 8.79 5.82
N PRO A 101 28.15 7.84 4.88
CA PRO A 101 26.94 7.08 4.52
C PRO A 101 26.45 6.16 5.64
N ASN A 102 27.31 5.80 6.58
CA ASN A 102 26.99 4.91 7.69
C ASN A 102 26.62 5.74 8.93
N ASN A 103 25.55 6.52 8.83
CA ASN A 103 25.03 7.32 9.93
C ASN A 103 23.51 7.15 10.03
N ALA A 104 23.08 6.22 10.89
CA ALA A 104 21.67 5.90 11.09
C ALA A 104 20.87 7.07 11.66
N GLN A 105 21.49 7.89 12.54
CA GLN A 105 20.82 9.06 13.12
C GLN A 105 20.48 10.09 12.06
N VAL A 106 21.41 10.35 11.13
CA VAL A 106 21.22 11.30 10.03
C VAL A 106 20.28 10.74 8.97
N SER A 107 20.28 9.41 8.75
CA SER A 107 19.25 8.75 7.91
C SER A 107 17.85 9.00 8.50
N TYR A 108 17.68 8.81 9.81
CA TYR A 108 16.41 9.11 10.48
C TYR A 108 16.00 10.59 10.32
N TRP A 109 16.95 11.51 10.44
CA TRP A 109 16.72 12.94 10.24
C TRP A 109 16.30 13.28 8.81
N LEU A 110 16.93 12.68 7.81
CA LEU A 110 16.56 12.86 6.42
C LEU A 110 15.14 12.35 6.14
N GLY A 111 14.80 11.15 6.61
CA GLY A 111 13.43 10.63 6.50
C GLY A 111 12.42 11.55 7.19
N THR A 112 12.77 12.10 8.35
CA THR A 112 11.93 13.05 9.10
C THR A 112 11.69 14.35 8.31
N ALA A 113 12.75 14.94 7.73
CA ALA A 113 12.66 16.15 6.92
C ALA A 113 11.73 15.92 5.71
N ILE A 114 11.95 14.83 4.96
CA ILE A 114 11.16 14.48 3.77
C ILE A 114 9.67 14.30 4.11
N VAL A 115 9.32 13.60 5.20
CA VAL A 115 7.91 13.48 5.62
C VAL A 115 7.32 14.84 6.00
N ALA A 116 8.10 15.68 6.67
CA ALA A 116 7.64 16.98 7.13
C ALA A 116 7.37 17.98 6.00
N GLU A 117 7.96 17.79 4.81
CA GLU A 117 7.62 18.52 3.58
C GLU A 117 6.20 18.23 3.06
N LYS A 118 5.59 17.11 3.48
CA LYS A 118 4.23 16.70 3.09
C LYS A 118 4.05 16.54 1.57
N LYS A 119 5.08 16.05 0.88
CA LYS A 119 5.08 15.71 -0.54
C LYS A 119 4.90 14.20 -0.72
N PRO A 120 3.69 13.68 -0.99
CA PRO A 120 3.42 12.24 -1.02
C PRO A 120 4.29 11.45 -2.00
N GLU A 121 4.71 12.08 -3.10
CA GLU A 121 5.59 11.50 -4.12
C GLU A 121 6.99 11.15 -3.57
N ARG A 122 7.40 11.78 -2.46
CA ARG A 122 8.71 11.56 -1.82
C ARG A 122 8.67 10.58 -0.65
N TYR A 123 7.50 10.03 -0.32
CA TYR A 123 7.36 9.13 0.83
C TYR A 123 8.18 7.84 0.68
N SER A 124 8.41 7.39 -0.56
CA SER A 124 9.28 6.24 -0.83
C SER A 124 10.73 6.52 -0.39
N GLU A 125 11.22 7.75 -0.62
CA GLU A 125 12.54 8.18 -0.15
C GLU A 125 12.59 8.24 1.37
N ALA A 126 11.55 8.78 2.03
CA ALA A 126 11.50 8.81 3.49
C ALA A 126 11.51 7.40 4.11
N LEU A 127 10.69 6.49 3.58
CA LEU A 127 10.63 5.09 4.04
C LEU A 127 11.96 4.38 3.87
N TRP A 128 12.70 4.65 2.79
CA TRP A 128 14.07 4.17 2.60
C TRP A 128 14.97 4.60 3.76
N GLN A 129 14.92 5.88 4.12
CA GLN A 129 15.79 6.44 5.15
C GLN A 129 15.44 5.93 6.55
N PHE A 130 14.15 5.75 6.85
CA PHE A 130 13.73 5.10 8.10
C PHE A 130 14.12 3.62 8.16
N ALA A 131 13.99 2.89 7.04
CA ALA A 131 14.45 1.51 6.94
C ALA A 131 15.95 1.41 7.23
N ARG A 132 16.76 2.30 6.63
CA ARG A 132 18.21 2.38 6.87
C ARG A 132 18.51 2.66 8.35
N ALA A 133 17.86 3.67 8.93
CA ALA A 133 18.07 4.06 10.32
C ALA A 133 17.75 2.94 11.33
N GLY A 134 16.68 2.18 11.08
CA GLY A 134 16.28 1.04 11.92
C GLY A 134 17.10 -0.23 11.69
N SER A 135 17.90 -0.31 10.61
CA SER A 135 18.51 -1.57 10.19
C SER A 135 20.04 -1.61 10.30
N LEU A 136 20.73 -0.47 10.38
CA LEU A 136 22.19 -0.42 10.53
C LEU A 136 22.66 -0.91 11.90
N ASP A 137 23.75 -1.67 11.91
CA ASP A 137 24.36 -2.21 13.12
C ASP A 137 25.18 -1.15 13.86
N GLN A 138 25.20 -1.18 15.20
CA GLN A 138 25.81 -0.12 16.01
C GLN A 138 27.31 0.03 15.73
N ALA A 139 28.01 -1.08 15.52
CA ALA A 139 29.42 -1.08 15.12
C ALA A 139 29.66 -0.49 13.72
N GLN A 140 28.60 -0.35 12.92
CA GLN A 140 28.60 0.17 11.55
C GLN A 140 27.83 1.51 11.47
N GLY A 141 27.84 2.30 12.55
CA GLY A 141 27.17 3.61 12.57
C GLY A 141 25.65 3.57 12.77
N GLY A 142 25.14 2.42 13.21
CA GLY A 142 23.79 2.24 13.69
C GLY A 142 23.54 2.88 15.06
N LEU A 143 22.26 3.07 15.37
CA LEU A 143 21.83 3.57 16.68
C LEU A 143 21.97 2.50 17.76
N ASN A 144 21.94 2.95 19.03
CA ASN A 144 21.84 2.04 20.17
C ASN A 144 20.56 1.16 20.04
N PRO A 145 20.52 -0.03 20.66
CA PRO A 145 19.43 -0.98 20.46
C PRO A 145 18.03 -0.40 20.74
N GLN A 146 17.90 0.39 21.81
CA GLN A 146 16.62 0.98 22.20
C GLN A 146 16.10 2.01 21.17
N ALA A 147 16.97 2.94 20.74
CA ALA A 147 16.60 3.92 19.72
C ALA A 147 16.33 3.25 18.37
N ARG A 148 17.09 2.21 18.04
CA ARG A 148 16.89 1.41 16.82
C ARG A 148 15.51 0.75 16.83
N GLU A 149 15.13 0.08 17.92
CA GLU A 149 13.82 -0.56 18.07
C GLU A 149 12.64 0.43 17.97
N GLN A 150 12.79 1.63 18.53
CA GLN A 150 11.76 2.68 18.42
C GLN A 150 11.58 3.15 16.98
N ILE A 151 12.68 3.41 16.27
CA ILE A 151 12.65 3.80 14.86
C ILE A 151 12.14 2.64 13.99
N ASP A 152 12.49 1.42 14.35
CA ASP A 152 12.02 0.21 13.68
C ASP A 152 10.50 0.08 13.72
N THR A 153 9.95 0.23 14.92
CA THR A 153 8.51 0.23 15.16
C THR A 153 7.81 1.33 14.36
N TYR A 154 8.37 2.55 14.39
CA TYR A 154 7.85 3.67 13.62
C TYR A 154 7.90 3.43 12.11
N PHE A 155 9.02 2.89 11.60
CA PHE A 155 9.20 2.52 10.20
C PHE A 155 8.17 1.49 9.76
N ILE A 156 8.03 0.37 10.48
CA ILE A 156 7.07 -0.70 10.15
C ILE A 156 5.65 -0.14 10.12
N HIS A 157 5.26 0.63 11.14
CA HIS A 157 3.93 1.25 11.17
C HIS A 157 3.70 2.19 9.99
N THR A 158 4.69 3.02 9.65
CA THR A 158 4.58 4.00 8.55
C THR A 158 4.55 3.29 7.19
N TYR A 159 5.37 2.26 6.98
CA TYR A 159 5.35 1.42 5.79
C TYR A 159 3.97 0.77 5.62
N ASN A 160 3.48 0.09 6.65
CA ASN A 160 2.19 -0.61 6.60
C ASN A 160 1.01 0.34 6.38
N ARG A 161 1.08 1.58 6.89
CA ARG A 161 0.06 2.59 6.62
C ARG A 161 0.12 3.11 5.18
N TYR A 162 1.32 3.25 4.62
CA TYR A 162 1.51 3.80 3.28
C TYR A 162 1.24 2.76 2.18
N HIS A 163 1.84 1.57 2.30
CA HIS A 163 1.80 0.49 1.31
C HIS A 163 0.74 -0.56 1.66
N GLY A 164 0.56 -0.88 2.94
CA GLY A 164 -0.17 -2.06 3.38
C GLY A 164 0.76 -3.11 3.96
N GLN A 165 0.19 -4.20 4.47
CA GLN A 165 0.97 -5.27 5.08
C GLN A 165 1.68 -6.08 3.99
N ASP A 166 2.99 -5.89 3.85
CA ASP A 166 3.85 -6.69 2.98
C ASP A 166 5.17 -7.01 3.68
N PRO A 167 5.25 -8.14 4.41
CA PRO A 167 6.46 -8.55 5.11
C PRO A 167 7.65 -8.79 4.17
N GLN A 168 7.41 -9.22 2.92
CA GLN A 168 8.47 -9.51 1.97
C GLN A 168 9.08 -8.21 1.42
N GLY A 169 8.25 -7.28 0.97
CA GLY A 169 8.69 -5.95 0.52
C GLY A 169 9.37 -5.17 1.64
N LEU A 170 8.87 -5.27 2.88
CA LEU A 170 9.50 -4.63 4.04
C LEU A 170 10.91 -5.20 4.30
N ALA A 171 11.08 -6.53 4.27
CA ALA A 171 12.38 -7.17 4.43
C ALA A 171 13.34 -6.80 3.29
N GLN A 172 12.85 -6.76 2.04
CA GLN A 172 13.63 -6.36 0.88
C GLN A 172 14.07 -4.89 0.96
N LEU A 173 13.18 -3.99 1.38
CA LEU A 173 13.49 -2.58 1.57
C LEU A 173 14.60 -2.38 2.59
N ARG A 174 14.56 -3.12 3.71
CA ARG A 174 15.63 -3.06 4.73
C ARG A 174 16.98 -3.47 4.15
N GLU A 175 17.04 -4.58 3.45
CA GLU A 175 18.30 -5.09 2.90
C GLU A 175 18.91 -4.09 1.91
N GLN A 176 18.10 -3.58 1.00
CA GLN A 176 18.53 -2.56 0.04
C GLN A 176 18.96 -1.26 0.73
N ALA A 177 18.17 -0.80 1.72
CA ALA A 177 18.45 0.42 2.46
C ALA A 177 19.67 0.30 3.39
N LYS A 178 20.04 -0.90 3.86
CA LYS A 178 21.33 -1.13 4.54
C LYS A 178 22.50 -1.00 3.57
N ALA A 179 22.34 -1.48 2.34
CA ALA A 179 23.41 -1.49 1.34
C ALA A 179 23.69 -0.12 0.70
N GLN A 180 22.67 0.72 0.49
CA GLN A 180 22.83 2.02 -0.17
C GLN A 180 22.29 3.18 0.70
N PRO A 181 23.04 4.30 0.83
CA PRO A 181 22.61 5.45 1.64
C PRO A 181 21.41 6.20 1.04
N PHE A 182 21.18 6.07 -0.26
CA PHE A 182 20.08 6.71 -0.98
C PHE A 182 19.33 5.69 -1.83
N PRO A 183 18.02 5.87 -2.05
CA PRO A 183 17.27 5.01 -2.94
C PRO A 183 17.80 5.12 -4.40
N PRO A 184 17.71 4.05 -5.20
CA PRO A 184 17.99 4.11 -6.62
C PRO A 184 17.12 5.15 -7.34
N ALA A 185 17.61 5.69 -8.45
CA ALA A 185 16.84 6.62 -9.27
C ALA A 185 15.50 5.98 -9.70
N GLY A 186 14.39 6.69 -9.49
CA GLY A 186 13.04 6.21 -9.82
C GLY A 186 12.46 5.17 -8.87
N PHE A 187 13.12 4.89 -7.74
CA PHE A 187 12.59 4.00 -6.71
C PHE A 187 11.23 4.49 -6.20
N LYS A 188 10.25 3.57 -6.17
CA LYS A 188 8.89 3.85 -5.71
C LYS A 188 8.33 2.64 -4.97
N ILE A 189 7.69 2.90 -3.84
CA ILE A 189 6.83 1.96 -3.11
C ILE A 189 5.40 2.29 -3.54
N GLU A 190 4.66 1.30 -4.04
CA GLU A 190 3.24 1.47 -4.37
C GLU A 190 2.47 1.81 -3.09
N ASN A 191 1.59 2.81 -3.11
CA ASN A 191 0.77 3.09 -1.94
C ASN A 191 -0.47 2.19 -1.89
N VAL A 192 -1.17 2.19 -0.75
CA VAL A 192 -2.33 1.32 -0.50
C VAL A 192 -3.46 1.55 -1.51
N GLU A 193 -3.66 2.78 -1.99
CA GLU A 193 -4.70 3.07 -2.99
C GLU A 193 -4.29 2.60 -4.39
N GLU A 194 -3.01 2.74 -4.75
CA GLU A 194 -2.46 2.17 -5.98
C GLU A 194 -2.57 0.64 -6.00
N LEU A 195 -2.25 -0.01 -4.87
CA LEU A 195 -2.41 -1.46 -4.72
C LEU A 195 -3.86 -1.90 -4.77
N LYS A 196 -4.77 -1.18 -4.12
CA LYS A 196 -6.21 -1.45 -4.23
C LYS A 196 -6.69 -1.33 -5.67
N ALA A 197 -6.35 -0.24 -6.36
CA ALA A 197 -6.76 -0.02 -7.74
C ALA A 197 -6.21 -1.10 -8.68
N LYS A 198 -4.94 -1.49 -8.51
CA LYS A 198 -4.31 -2.58 -9.26
C LYS A 198 -4.95 -3.93 -8.98
N ASN A 199 -5.23 -4.24 -7.71
CA ASN A 199 -5.92 -5.47 -7.31
C ASN A 199 -7.34 -5.51 -7.86
N GLU A 200 -8.06 -4.39 -7.86
CA GLU A 200 -9.40 -4.26 -8.44
C GLU A 200 -9.36 -4.43 -9.96
N GLU A 201 -8.40 -3.81 -10.64
CA GLU A 201 -8.21 -3.98 -12.07
C GLU A 201 -7.88 -5.44 -12.43
N GLU A 202 -6.97 -6.07 -11.68
CA GLU A 202 -6.66 -7.49 -11.83
C GLU A 202 -7.88 -8.37 -11.56
N PHE A 203 -8.64 -8.06 -10.51
CA PHE A 203 -9.88 -8.77 -10.18
C PHE A 203 -10.87 -8.67 -11.32
N ARG A 204 -11.08 -7.48 -11.89
CA ARG A 204 -11.97 -7.25 -13.04
C ARG A 204 -11.49 -8.00 -14.29
N LYS A 205 -10.18 -8.01 -14.54
CA LYS A 205 -9.59 -8.78 -15.66
C LYS A 205 -9.78 -10.28 -15.49
N LYS A 206 -9.62 -10.80 -14.27
CA LYS A 206 -9.75 -12.24 -13.96
C LYS A 206 -11.20 -12.68 -13.82
N ASN A 207 -12.10 -11.79 -13.40
CA ASN A 207 -13.50 -12.09 -13.09
C ASN A 207 -14.47 -11.05 -13.69
N PRO A 208 -14.51 -10.88 -15.03
CA PRO A 208 -15.32 -9.83 -15.67
C PRO A 208 -16.83 -9.98 -15.38
N ALA A 209 -17.35 -11.20 -15.38
CA ALA A 209 -18.76 -11.47 -15.07
C ALA A 209 -19.14 -11.10 -13.62
N LEU A 210 -18.26 -11.39 -12.66
CA LEU A 210 -18.49 -11.04 -11.25
C LEU A 210 -18.35 -9.53 -11.02
N ALA A 211 -17.39 -8.88 -11.68
CA ALA A 211 -17.26 -7.43 -11.63
C ALA A 211 -18.50 -6.72 -12.20
N MET A 212 -19.03 -7.18 -13.34
CA MET A 212 -20.29 -6.69 -13.89
C MET A 212 -21.45 -6.89 -12.90
N TRP A 213 -21.55 -8.06 -12.26
CA TRP A 213 -22.57 -8.32 -11.24
C TRP A 213 -22.49 -7.36 -10.06
N MET A 214 -21.27 -7.12 -9.53
CA MET A 214 -21.06 -6.20 -8.42
C MET A 214 -21.46 -4.76 -8.78
N ASN A 215 -21.16 -4.31 -10.00
CA ASN A 215 -21.59 -3.01 -10.51
C ASN A 215 -23.12 -2.91 -10.58
N LEU A 216 -23.80 -3.94 -11.13
CA LEU A 216 -25.28 -3.98 -11.16
C LEU A 216 -25.88 -3.92 -9.75
N LYS A 217 -25.32 -4.69 -8.81
CA LYS A 217 -25.75 -4.69 -7.42
C LYS A 217 -25.58 -3.32 -6.76
N GLN A 218 -24.47 -2.62 -7.04
CA GLN A 218 -24.23 -1.26 -6.54
C GLN A 218 -25.28 -0.25 -7.07
N GLU A 219 -25.56 -0.26 -8.38
CA GLU A 219 -26.58 0.61 -8.98
C GLU A 219 -27.99 0.33 -8.42
N LEU A 220 -28.35 -0.95 -8.29
CA LEU A 220 -29.65 -1.37 -7.78
C LEU A 220 -29.84 -1.10 -6.29
N THR A 221 -28.79 -1.14 -5.49
CA THR A 221 -28.86 -0.81 -4.05
C THR A 221 -28.70 0.68 -3.77
N GLY A 222 -28.29 1.47 -4.77
CA GLY A 222 -28.18 2.92 -4.70
C GLY A 222 -29.52 3.65 -4.54
N PRO A 223 -29.50 4.99 -4.39
CA PRO A 223 -30.71 5.80 -4.19
C PRO A 223 -31.76 5.63 -5.31
N ASN A 224 -31.30 5.40 -6.55
CA ASN A 224 -32.15 5.33 -7.74
C ASN A 224 -32.35 3.89 -8.25
N GLY A 225 -32.11 2.88 -7.41
CA GLY A 225 -32.09 1.47 -7.82
C GLY A 225 -33.34 0.97 -8.52
N GLU A 226 -34.54 1.36 -8.06
CA GLU A 226 -35.79 0.98 -8.71
C GLU A 226 -35.93 1.58 -10.11
N GLN A 227 -35.52 2.84 -10.30
CA GLN A 227 -35.52 3.49 -11.61
C GLN A 227 -34.50 2.82 -12.53
N TYR A 228 -33.31 2.51 -12.01
CA TYR A 228 -32.27 1.80 -12.75
C TYR A 228 -32.78 0.44 -13.24
N PHE A 229 -33.42 -0.35 -12.37
CA PHE A 229 -34.00 -1.64 -12.73
C PHE A 229 -35.02 -1.51 -13.86
N ASN A 230 -36.00 -0.61 -13.69
CA ASN A 230 -37.09 -0.45 -14.65
C ASN A 230 -36.62 0.07 -16.01
N ASN A 231 -35.60 0.92 -16.05
CA ASN A 231 -35.15 1.56 -17.28
C ASN A 231 -34.05 0.80 -18.01
N ASN A 232 -33.16 0.11 -17.29
CA ASN A 232 -31.94 -0.45 -17.86
C ASN A 232 -31.88 -1.99 -17.83
N MET A 233 -32.67 -2.65 -16.98
CA MET A 233 -32.60 -4.11 -16.82
C MET A 233 -33.88 -4.82 -17.24
N LYS A 234 -35.03 -4.31 -16.80
CA LYS A 234 -36.32 -5.00 -16.93
C LYS A 234 -36.66 -5.25 -18.40
N GLY A 235 -36.88 -6.52 -18.75
CA GLY A 235 -37.26 -6.92 -20.11
C GLY A 235 -36.10 -7.08 -21.10
N ALA A 236 -34.85 -6.86 -20.67
CA ALA A 236 -33.65 -7.12 -21.49
C ALA A 236 -32.89 -8.35 -20.96
N GLU A 237 -32.29 -9.16 -21.84
CA GLU A 237 -31.42 -10.26 -21.40
C GLU A 237 -30.17 -9.69 -20.72
N VAL A 238 -29.87 -10.14 -19.50
CA VAL A 238 -28.66 -9.77 -18.75
C VAL A 238 -27.91 -11.07 -18.42
N PRO A 239 -26.59 -11.16 -18.70
CA PRO A 239 -25.72 -10.08 -19.18
C PRO A 239 -25.83 -9.76 -20.69
N GLY A 240 -26.51 -10.59 -21.48
CA GLY A 240 -26.87 -10.27 -22.88
C GLY A 240 -25.70 -10.04 -23.83
N GLY A 241 -24.48 -10.46 -23.47
CA GLY A 241 -23.27 -10.21 -24.24
C GLY A 241 -22.59 -8.86 -23.97
N ALA A 242 -23.09 -8.07 -23.02
CA ALA A 242 -22.46 -6.81 -22.62
C ALA A 242 -21.01 -7.04 -22.19
N GLU A 243 -20.09 -6.24 -22.71
CA GLU A 243 -18.64 -6.37 -22.46
C GLU A 243 -18.06 -7.77 -22.77
N GLY A 244 -18.71 -8.52 -23.67
CA GLY A 244 -18.33 -9.89 -24.03
C GLY A 244 -18.78 -10.95 -23.02
N ILE A 245 -19.54 -10.58 -21.99
CA ILE A 245 -20.00 -11.46 -20.92
C ILE A 245 -21.32 -12.13 -21.34
N GLN A 246 -21.29 -13.44 -21.52
CA GLN A 246 -22.46 -14.22 -21.96
C GLN A 246 -23.30 -14.77 -20.80
N TYR A 247 -22.66 -15.08 -19.68
CA TYR A 247 -23.31 -15.71 -18.52
C TYR A 247 -22.74 -15.13 -17.21
N PHE A 248 -23.60 -15.03 -16.20
CA PHE A 248 -23.17 -14.89 -14.81
C PHE A 248 -22.91 -16.27 -14.20
N LYS A 249 -22.10 -16.31 -13.14
CA LYS A 249 -21.81 -17.51 -12.35
C LYS A 249 -22.36 -17.32 -10.94
N GLY A 250 -23.10 -18.30 -10.44
CA GLY A 250 -23.59 -18.32 -9.06
C GLY A 250 -23.54 -19.70 -8.45
N LYS A 251 -23.43 -19.78 -7.13
CA LYS A 251 -23.52 -21.03 -6.37
C LYS A 251 -24.95 -21.30 -5.97
N LEU A 252 -25.41 -22.52 -6.20
CA LEU A 252 -26.75 -22.95 -5.83
C LEU A 252 -26.95 -22.94 -4.31
N ILE A 253 -27.89 -22.16 -3.82
CA ILE A 253 -28.34 -22.21 -2.43
C ILE A 253 -29.46 -23.24 -2.28
N SER A 254 -30.47 -23.15 -3.15
CA SER A 254 -31.62 -24.05 -3.11
C SER A 254 -32.29 -24.21 -4.48
N ALA A 255 -32.99 -25.32 -4.67
CA ALA A 255 -33.72 -25.65 -5.88
C ALA A 255 -35.14 -26.12 -5.53
N ARG A 256 -36.16 -25.61 -6.23
CA ARG A 256 -37.57 -25.91 -5.95
C ARG A 256 -38.34 -26.31 -7.21
N PRO A 257 -39.07 -27.45 -7.19
CA PRO A 257 -38.93 -28.56 -6.23
C PRO A 257 -37.51 -29.15 -6.22
N ALA A 258 -37.12 -29.85 -5.16
CA ALA A 258 -35.75 -30.38 -5.01
C ALA A 258 -35.33 -31.35 -6.13
N VAL A 259 -36.30 -32.04 -6.74
CA VAL A 259 -36.11 -32.87 -7.93
C VAL A 259 -36.92 -32.27 -9.07
N ARG A 260 -36.27 -32.11 -10.21
CA ARG A 260 -36.78 -31.41 -11.39
C ARG A 260 -37.20 -29.96 -11.11
N PRO A 261 -36.29 -29.12 -10.60
CA PRO A 261 -36.61 -27.77 -10.19
C PRO A 261 -37.06 -26.91 -11.37
N LYS A 262 -37.96 -25.98 -11.06
CA LYS A 262 -38.31 -24.83 -11.91
C LYS A 262 -37.86 -23.50 -11.32
N GLU A 263 -37.42 -23.49 -10.07
CA GLU A 263 -36.89 -22.31 -9.39
C GLU A 263 -35.52 -22.66 -8.81
N LEU A 264 -34.51 -21.83 -9.04
CA LEU A 264 -33.19 -21.92 -8.42
C LEU A 264 -32.89 -20.63 -7.67
N VAL A 265 -32.34 -20.73 -6.47
CA VAL A 265 -31.83 -19.58 -5.72
C VAL A 265 -30.31 -19.65 -5.70
N LEU A 266 -29.64 -18.61 -6.18
CA LEU A 266 -28.18 -18.56 -6.31
C LEU A 266 -27.56 -17.45 -5.44
N ALA A 267 -26.34 -17.71 -4.99
CA ALA A 267 -25.42 -16.74 -4.38
C ALA A 267 -24.34 -16.37 -5.41
N ILE A 268 -23.91 -15.10 -5.50
CA ILE A 268 -22.93 -14.67 -6.51
C ILE A 268 -21.70 -14.02 -5.87
N THR A 269 -21.90 -13.03 -5.01
CA THR A 269 -20.80 -12.29 -4.35
C THR A 269 -20.15 -13.07 -3.21
N ASP A 270 -20.89 -13.97 -2.57
CA ASP A 270 -20.40 -14.90 -1.56
C ASP A 270 -21.15 -16.24 -1.69
N PRO A 271 -20.77 -17.32 -0.96
CA PRO A 271 -21.34 -18.64 -1.19
C PRO A 271 -22.72 -18.87 -0.57
N ASN A 272 -23.22 -17.97 0.28
CA ASN A 272 -24.37 -18.24 1.15
C ASN A 272 -25.48 -17.20 1.06
N THR A 273 -25.20 -15.98 0.60
CA THR A 273 -26.21 -14.91 0.52
C THR A 273 -27.07 -15.08 -0.73
N PRO A 274 -28.39 -15.27 -0.60
CA PRO A 274 -29.28 -15.28 -1.76
C PRO A 274 -29.27 -13.93 -2.46
N GLU A 275 -28.95 -13.93 -3.74
CA GLU A 275 -28.93 -12.69 -4.56
C GLU A 275 -29.79 -12.82 -5.81
N VAL A 276 -30.03 -14.05 -6.26
CA VAL A 276 -30.71 -14.31 -7.52
C VAL A 276 -31.71 -15.43 -7.36
N THR A 277 -32.89 -15.23 -7.94
CA THR A 277 -33.90 -16.27 -8.13
C THR A 277 -34.10 -16.50 -9.63
N LEU A 278 -33.87 -17.71 -10.11
CA LEU A 278 -34.08 -18.09 -11.51
C LEU A 278 -35.38 -18.86 -11.66
N ASN A 279 -36.33 -18.29 -12.39
CA ASN A 279 -37.54 -18.96 -12.84
C ASN A 279 -37.29 -19.59 -14.20
N LEU A 280 -37.39 -20.90 -14.29
CA LEU A 280 -37.07 -21.67 -15.48
C LEU A 280 -38.32 -21.91 -16.33
N ASP A 281 -38.20 -21.69 -17.65
CA ASP A 281 -39.24 -22.00 -18.63
C ASP A 281 -39.65 -23.50 -18.61
N ALA A 282 -38.68 -24.36 -18.39
CA ALA A 282 -38.81 -25.81 -18.33
C ALA A 282 -38.04 -26.39 -17.14
N PRO A 283 -38.54 -27.48 -16.52
CA PRO A 283 -37.86 -28.08 -15.38
C PRO A 283 -36.50 -28.69 -15.79
N LEU A 284 -35.48 -28.48 -14.95
CA LEU A 284 -34.20 -29.16 -15.09
C LEU A 284 -34.34 -30.66 -14.77
N PRO A 285 -33.48 -31.53 -15.30
CA PRO A 285 -33.50 -32.94 -14.95
C PRO A 285 -32.86 -33.23 -13.59
N GLY A 286 -33.32 -34.25 -12.86
CA GLY A 286 -32.66 -34.71 -11.63
C GLY A 286 -32.63 -33.66 -10.50
N LYS A 287 -31.53 -33.62 -9.75
CA LYS A 287 -31.26 -32.69 -8.65
C LYS A 287 -29.79 -32.23 -8.67
N ALA A 288 -29.48 -31.15 -7.95
CA ALA A 288 -28.12 -30.69 -7.70
C ALA A 288 -27.95 -30.38 -6.20
N GLU A 289 -26.73 -30.53 -5.69
CA GLU A 289 -26.43 -30.24 -4.29
C GLU A 289 -26.16 -28.72 -4.10
N PRO A 290 -26.51 -28.13 -2.94
CA PRO A 290 -26.10 -26.76 -2.64
C PRO A 290 -24.59 -26.57 -2.79
N GLY A 291 -24.17 -25.40 -3.27
CA GLY A 291 -22.79 -25.07 -3.62
C GLY A 291 -22.40 -25.39 -5.06
N THR A 292 -23.24 -26.10 -5.83
CA THR A 292 -23.02 -26.34 -7.27
C THR A 292 -22.91 -25.00 -8.01
N GLU A 293 -21.84 -24.81 -8.80
CA GLU A 293 -21.69 -23.63 -9.65
C GLU A 293 -22.60 -23.74 -10.88
N ILE A 294 -23.44 -22.73 -11.08
CA ILE A 294 -24.40 -22.61 -12.15
C ILE A 294 -24.09 -21.34 -12.95
N GLU A 295 -23.98 -21.50 -14.26
CA GLU A 295 -23.90 -20.40 -15.21
C GLU A 295 -25.29 -20.08 -15.74
N PHE A 296 -25.66 -18.79 -15.82
CA PHE A 296 -26.98 -18.39 -16.28
C PHE A 296 -26.98 -17.04 -17.02
N ALA A 297 -27.96 -16.87 -17.91
CA ALA A 297 -28.34 -15.60 -18.51
C ALA A 297 -29.86 -15.58 -18.64
N GLY A 298 -30.50 -14.44 -18.43
CA GLY A 298 -31.95 -14.35 -18.49
C GLY A 298 -32.49 -12.94 -18.45
N VAL A 299 -33.81 -12.84 -18.44
CA VAL A 299 -34.51 -11.56 -18.43
C VAL A 299 -34.94 -11.25 -17.00
N PRO A 300 -34.46 -10.17 -16.37
CA PRO A 300 -34.87 -9.82 -15.02
C PRO A 300 -36.31 -9.29 -15.02
N THR A 301 -37.13 -9.82 -14.12
CA THR A 301 -38.58 -9.55 -14.02
C THR A 301 -38.96 -8.83 -12.74
N ALA A 302 -38.25 -9.08 -11.64
CA ALA A 302 -38.46 -8.42 -10.36
C ALA A 302 -37.13 -8.12 -9.65
N PHE A 303 -37.16 -7.12 -8.78
CA PHE A 303 -36.04 -6.70 -7.96
C PHE A 303 -36.55 -6.32 -6.56
N ILE A 304 -35.84 -6.79 -5.53
CA ILE A 304 -36.04 -6.43 -4.14
C ILE A 304 -34.74 -5.82 -3.63
N LYS A 305 -34.81 -4.59 -3.12
CA LYS A 305 -33.64 -3.84 -2.63
C LYS A 305 -33.14 -4.34 -1.27
N ASP A 306 -34.04 -4.43 -0.29
CA ASP A 306 -33.73 -4.85 1.07
C ASP A 306 -33.93 -6.37 1.20
N ALA A 307 -32.87 -7.08 1.60
CA ALA A 307 -32.65 -8.49 1.24
C ALA A 307 -32.50 -8.69 -0.27
N PHE A 308 -31.51 -7.98 -0.82
CA PHE A 308 -31.17 -7.89 -2.24
C PHE A 308 -31.45 -9.19 -3.00
N ASN A 309 -32.42 -9.16 -3.92
CA ASN A 309 -32.72 -10.29 -4.79
C ASN A 309 -33.19 -9.80 -6.16
N ILE A 310 -32.67 -10.39 -7.23
CA ILE A 310 -33.19 -10.21 -8.59
C ILE A 310 -33.81 -11.52 -9.07
N THR A 311 -35.05 -11.45 -9.51
CA THR A 311 -35.74 -12.57 -10.15
C THR A 311 -35.51 -12.49 -11.65
N PHE A 312 -35.03 -13.57 -12.24
CA PHE A 312 -34.85 -13.73 -13.68
C PHE A 312 -35.77 -14.80 -14.22
N ASP A 313 -36.37 -14.54 -15.37
CA ASP A 313 -36.91 -15.58 -16.24
C ASP A 313 -35.78 -16.10 -17.13
N VAL A 314 -35.53 -17.40 -17.09
CA VAL A 314 -34.39 -18.05 -17.74
C VAL A 314 -34.86 -19.22 -18.59
N GLU A 315 -34.40 -19.25 -19.84
CA GLU A 315 -34.55 -20.44 -20.68
C GLU A 315 -33.62 -21.55 -20.20
N LYS A 316 -34.11 -22.79 -20.08
CA LYS A 316 -33.32 -23.96 -19.66
C LYS A 316 -32.01 -24.10 -20.44
N LYS A 317 -31.98 -23.72 -21.72
CA LYS A 317 -30.78 -23.77 -22.59
C LYS A 317 -29.68 -22.77 -22.20
N LYS A 318 -30.03 -21.73 -21.44
CA LYS A 318 -29.13 -20.69 -20.92
C LYS A 318 -28.61 -21.01 -19.53
N ILE A 319 -28.93 -22.19 -19.00
CA ILE A 319 -28.34 -22.73 -17.77
C ILE A 319 -27.23 -23.70 -18.13
N ALA A 320 -26.04 -23.49 -17.58
CA ALA A 320 -24.91 -24.42 -17.65
C ALA A 320 -24.40 -24.78 -16.24
N GLY A 321 -23.65 -25.88 -16.14
CA GLY A 321 -23.14 -26.40 -14.85
C GLY A 321 -24.11 -27.31 -14.08
N TRP A 322 -25.33 -27.55 -14.57
CA TRP A 322 -26.31 -28.41 -13.89
C TRP A 322 -25.96 -29.92 -14.01
N PRO A 323 -25.75 -30.65 -12.90
CA PRO A 323 -25.27 -32.05 -12.92
C PRO A 323 -26.39 -33.09 -13.07
N GLY A 324 -27.66 -32.71 -12.90
CA GLY A 324 -28.77 -33.64 -12.93
C GLY A 324 -28.95 -34.29 -14.30
N LYS A 325 -29.22 -35.59 -14.33
CA LYS A 325 -29.47 -36.36 -15.57
C LYS A 325 -30.95 -36.69 -15.71
N GLU A 326 -31.43 -36.77 -16.94
CA GLU A 326 -32.79 -37.25 -17.21
C GLU A 326 -32.93 -38.70 -16.72
N ALA A 327 -34.04 -38.99 -16.03
CA ALA A 327 -34.34 -40.35 -15.65
C ALA A 327 -34.60 -41.17 -16.92
N VAL A 328 -33.91 -42.30 -17.07
CA VAL A 328 -34.12 -43.22 -18.19
C VAL A 328 -35.61 -43.59 -18.19
N PRO A 329 -36.34 -43.42 -19.31
CA PRO A 329 -37.76 -43.73 -19.36
C PRO A 329 -37.93 -45.22 -19.04
N VAL A 330 -38.58 -45.51 -17.92
CA VAL A 330 -38.96 -46.88 -17.57
C VAL A 330 -39.94 -47.35 -18.63
N ARG A 331 -39.46 -48.20 -19.56
CA ARG A 331 -40.33 -48.92 -20.50
C ARG A 331 -41.32 -49.72 -19.66
N ARG A 332 -42.56 -49.23 -19.54
CA ARG A 332 -43.65 -50.03 -18.97
C ARG A 332 -43.85 -51.22 -19.88
N HIS A 333 -43.42 -52.40 -19.42
CA HIS A 333 -43.81 -53.66 -20.07
C HIS A 333 -45.34 -53.71 -20.07
N ALA A 334 -45.93 -53.75 -21.27
CA ALA A 334 -47.35 -53.95 -21.45
C ALA A 334 -47.72 -55.30 -20.79
N ALA A 335 -48.63 -55.26 -19.82
CA ALA A 335 -49.17 -56.44 -19.19
C ALA A 335 -49.91 -57.29 -20.24
N VAL A 336 -49.35 -58.45 -20.59
CA VAL A 336 -50.01 -59.44 -21.43
C VAL A 336 -51.16 -60.03 -20.63
N ARG A 337 -52.40 -59.69 -21.02
CA ARG A 337 -53.61 -60.40 -20.58
C ARG A 337 -53.55 -61.83 -21.10
N LYS A 338 -53.40 -62.83 -20.23
CA LYS A 338 -53.74 -64.22 -20.56
C LYS A 338 -55.25 -64.41 -20.43
N LYS A 339 -55.91 -64.67 -21.56
CA LYS A 339 -57.20 -65.37 -21.64
C LYS A 339 -56.91 -66.88 -21.66
N GLY A 340 -57.78 -67.66 -21.02
CA GLY A 340 -57.81 -69.13 -21.10
C GLY A 340 -57.60 -69.76 -19.75
#